data_AF-A0A9W8ZJF6-F1
#
_entry.id   AF-A0A9W8ZJF6-F1
#
_cell.length_a   1.000
_cell.length_b   1.000
_cell.length_c   1.000
_cell.angle_alpha   90.00
_cell.angle_beta   90.00
_cell.angle_gamma   90.00
#
_symmetry.space_group_name_H-M   'P 1'
#
loop_
_entity.id
_entity.type
_entity.pdbx_description
1 polymer ?
#
loop_
_entity_poly.entity_id
_entity_poly.type
_entity_poly.pdbx_seq_one_letter_code
_entity_poly.pdbx_strand_id
1 'polypeptide(L)'
;MARFRFKTKKRRLLNQVASSQQSIATFISTHPLFPFAQPPGLEWEKVVKSFYQEEPIFTIEPSLDTIEKLVCRHLEATGSCEIAERENLAESSKCYSVVCGGRHFPLKTVLPLAPKARVLSEVATMSFIKKNTTIPTPTVIA
;
A
#
# COMPACT_ATOMS: atom_id res chain seq x y z
N MET A 1 -27.67 38.96 46.74
CA MET A 1 -26.29 39.38 46.37
C MET A 1 -25.32 38.27 46.74
N ALA A 2 -24.70 37.59 45.77
CA ALA A 2 -23.36 36.96 45.89
C ALA A 2 -23.01 36.31 44.54
N ARG A 3 -22.10 36.95 43.78
CA ARG A 3 -21.52 36.41 42.54
C ARG A 3 -20.35 35.50 42.92
N PHE A 4 -20.45 34.19 42.65
CA PHE A 4 -19.31 33.29 42.77
C PHE A 4 -18.51 33.25 41.46
N ARG A 5 -17.31 33.85 41.50
CA ARG A 5 -16.28 33.75 40.47
C ARG A 5 -15.60 32.38 40.57
N PHE A 6 -15.88 31.46 39.65
CA PHE A 6 -15.01 30.32 39.38
C PHE A 6 -13.92 30.72 38.38
N LYS A 7 -12.78 31.18 38.87
CA LYS A 7 -11.54 31.27 38.08
C LYS A 7 -10.38 30.90 38.98
N THR A 8 -9.90 29.64 38.93
CA THR A 8 -8.48 29.23 39.13
C THR A 8 -8.32 27.71 39.29
N LYS A 9 -8.63 26.93 38.24
CA LYS A 9 -8.05 25.56 38.14
C LYS A 9 -7.69 25.09 36.73
N LYS A 10 -8.13 25.81 35.70
CA LYS A 10 -7.86 25.46 34.29
C LYS A 10 -6.46 25.84 33.78
N ARG A 11 -5.74 26.74 34.47
CA ARG A 11 -4.44 27.27 34.00
C ARG A 11 -3.22 26.39 34.29
N ARG A 12 -3.25 25.52 35.31
CA ARG A 12 -2.10 24.64 35.61
C ARG A 12 -2.02 23.41 34.70
N LEU A 13 -3.16 22.88 34.24
CA LEU A 13 -3.17 21.75 33.31
C LEU A 13 -2.79 22.16 31.87
N LEU A 14 -3.13 23.39 31.46
CA LEU A 14 -2.73 23.90 30.14
C LEU A 14 -1.23 24.12 30.02
N ASN A 15 -0.55 24.55 31.08
CA ASN A 15 0.91 24.78 31.04
C ASN A 15 1.73 23.48 31.08
N GLN A 16 1.20 22.41 31.67
CA GLN A 16 1.88 21.10 31.68
C GLN A 16 1.77 20.38 30.34
N VAL A 17 0.64 20.57 29.63
CA VAL A 17 0.46 20.06 28.25
C VAL A 17 1.24 20.92 27.25
N ALA A 18 1.37 22.22 27.47
CA ALA A 18 2.17 23.11 26.61
C ALA A 18 3.68 22.80 26.69
N SER A 19 4.22 22.51 27.87
CA SER A 19 5.64 22.17 27.99
C SER A 19 5.98 20.77 27.45
N SER A 20 5.04 19.82 27.50
CA SER A 20 5.23 18.51 26.85
C SER A 20 5.08 18.59 25.34
N GLN A 21 4.26 19.51 24.81
CA GLN A 21 4.10 19.66 23.36
C GLN A 21 5.17 20.52 22.69
N GLN A 22 5.78 21.47 23.40
CA GLN A 22 6.93 22.20 22.85
C GLN A 22 8.17 21.31 22.70
N SER A 23 8.40 20.35 23.61
CA SER A 23 9.49 19.38 23.45
C SER A 23 9.28 18.39 22.30
N ILE A 24 8.03 18.15 21.88
CA ILE A 24 7.70 17.24 20.77
C ILE A 24 7.73 18.01 19.44
N ALA A 25 7.25 19.26 19.41
CA ALA A 25 7.19 20.06 18.19
C ALA A 25 8.58 20.52 17.69
N THR A 26 9.56 20.72 18.58
CA THR A 26 10.91 21.12 18.18
C THR A 26 11.77 19.94 17.69
N PHE A 27 11.37 18.69 17.95
CA PHE A 27 12.09 17.49 17.48
C PHE A 27 11.76 17.11 16.02
N ILE A 28 10.72 17.71 15.43
CA ILE A 28 10.21 17.34 14.09
C ILE A 28 10.87 18.20 12.98
N SER A 29 11.72 19.18 13.31
CA SER A 29 12.12 20.20 12.33
C SER A 29 13.39 19.90 11.53
N THR A 30 14.15 18.82 11.74
CA THR A 30 15.44 18.65 11.02
C THR A 30 15.86 17.22 10.70
N HIS A 31 15.00 16.20 10.80
CA HIS A 31 15.38 14.81 10.44
C HIS A 31 14.41 14.18 9.43
N PRO A 32 14.92 13.51 8.38
CA PRO A 32 14.09 12.92 7.32
C PRO A 32 13.14 11.89 7.92
N LEU A 33 11.86 11.99 7.59
CA LEU A 33 10.74 11.26 8.20
C LEU A 33 10.73 9.72 8.01
N PHE A 34 11.82 9.13 7.52
CA PHE A 34 11.93 7.68 7.33
C PHE A 34 13.36 7.21 7.66
N PRO A 35 13.64 6.69 8.87
CA PRO A 35 14.95 6.10 9.18
C PRO A 35 15.10 4.68 8.62
N PHE A 36 14.11 4.16 7.91
CA PHE A 36 14.20 2.91 7.19
C PHE A 36 14.63 3.21 5.76
N ALA A 37 15.74 2.61 5.32
CA ALA A 37 16.06 2.54 3.91
C ALA A 37 14.80 2.05 3.16
N GLN A 38 14.32 2.83 2.20
CA GLN A 38 13.15 2.45 1.42
C GLN A 38 13.47 1.11 0.72
N PRO A 39 12.52 0.16 0.69
CA PRO A 39 12.72 -1.05 -0.08
C PRO A 39 12.97 -0.69 -1.55
N PRO A 40 13.89 -1.37 -2.23
CA PRO A 40 14.19 -1.08 -3.63
C PRO A 40 12.92 -1.18 -4.47
N GLY A 41 12.72 -0.22 -5.39
CA GLY A 41 11.54 -0.16 -6.25
C GLY A 41 10.36 0.64 -5.68
N LEU A 42 10.49 1.26 -4.50
CA LEU A 42 9.47 2.12 -3.89
C LEU A 42 10.02 3.53 -3.62
N GLU A 43 9.24 4.54 -4.01
CA GLU A 43 9.43 5.93 -3.61
C GLU A 43 8.07 6.57 -3.26
N TRP A 44 8.11 7.67 -2.53
CA TRP A 44 6.95 8.48 -2.17
C TRP A 44 6.99 9.77 -2.98
N GLU A 45 6.00 9.96 -3.86
CA GLU A 45 5.89 11.17 -4.67
C GLU A 45 4.84 12.11 -4.09
N LYS A 46 5.14 13.42 -4.05
CA LYS A 46 4.18 14.43 -3.59
C LYS A 46 3.10 14.62 -4.64
N VAL A 47 1.85 14.41 -4.23
CA VAL A 47 0.71 14.59 -5.13
C VAL A 47 0.47 16.09 -5.33
N VAL A 48 0.59 16.55 -6.57
CA VAL A 48 0.49 17.98 -6.97
C VAL A 48 -0.83 18.64 -6.50
N LYS A 49 -1.87 17.84 -6.23
CA LYS A 49 -3.18 18.31 -5.79
C LYS A 49 -3.31 18.52 -4.27
N SER A 50 -2.36 18.05 -3.45
CA SER A 50 -2.45 18.18 -1.99
C SER A 50 -1.06 18.26 -1.36
N PHE A 51 -0.77 19.40 -0.73
CA PHE A 51 0.52 19.69 -0.07
C PHE A 51 0.89 18.74 1.09
N TYR A 52 -0.04 17.87 1.51
CA TYR A 52 0.13 16.94 2.63
C TYR A 52 -0.07 15.47 2.23
N GLN A 53 -0.18 15.17 0.92
CA GLN A 53 -0.34 13.79 0.46
C GLN A 53 0.88 13.37 -0.38
N GLU A 54 1.43 12.23 0.02
CA GLU A 54 2.43 11.50 -0.74
C GLU A 54 1.81 10.18 -1.17
N GLU A 55 2.03 9.79 -2.42
CA GLU A 55 1.57 8.53 -2.99
C GLU A 55 2.77 7.61 -3.26
N PRO A 56 2.64 6.31 -2.96
CA PRO A 56 3.72 5.36 -3.20
C PRO A 56 3.75 5.00 -4.69
N ILE A 57 4.92 5.13 -5.31
CA ILE A 57 5.14 4.87 -6.73
C ILE A 57 6.19 3.78 -6.96
N PHE A 58 6.12 3.12 -8.12
CA PHE A 58 7.16 2.22 -8.59
C PHE A 58 8.35 3.03 -9.12
N THR A 59 9.54 2.82 -8.57
CA THR A 59 10.79 3.36 -9.14
C THR A 59 11.53 2.34 -9.99
N ILE A 60 11.20 1.06 -9.83
CA ILE A 60 11.75 -0.04 -10.62
C ILE A 60 10.57 -0.80 -11.18
N GLU A 61 10.54 -0.89 -12.50
CA GLU A 61 9.53 -1.64 -13.22
C GLU A 61 9.74 -3.16 -13.02
N PRO A 62 8.67 -3.92 -12.72
CA PRO A 62 8.77 -5.37 -12.69
C PRO A 62 9.22 -5.92 -14.05
N SER A 63 10.34 -6.63 -14.07
CA SER A 63 10.88 -7.26 -15.28
C SER A 63 9.93 -8.32 -15.82
N LEU A 64 9.50 -8.18 -17.08
CA LEU A 64 8.65 -9.16 -17.77
C LEU A 64 9.31 -10.55 -17.80
N ASP A 65 10.61 -10.62 -18.07
CA ASP A 65 11.38 -11.89 -18.04
C ASP A 65 11.36 -12.54 -16.65
N THR A 66 11.41 -11.74 -15.59
CA THR A 66 11.33 -12.23 -14.21
C THR A 66 9.93 -12.74 -13.91
N ILE A 67 8.91 -12.01 -14.35
CA ILE A 67 7.52 -12.43 -14.25
C ILE A 67 7.32 -13.75 -15.00
N GLU A 68 7.84 -13.90 -16.22
CA GLU A 68 7.74 -15.12 -17.02
C GLU A 68 8.31 -16.32 -16.25
N LYS A 69 9.53 -16.18 -15.74
CA LYS A 69 10.19 -17.24 -14.97
C LYS A 69 9.40 -17.63 -13.73
N LEU A 70 8.79 -16.67 -13.03
CA LEU A 70 7.97 -16.93 -11.84
C LEU A 70 6.65 -17.63 -12.21
N VAL A 71 5.98 -17.14 -13.26
CA VAL A 71 4.74 -17.71 -13.78
C VAL A 71 4.97 -19.15 -14.26
N CYS A 72 5.96 -19.39 -15.12
CA CYS A 72 6.26 -20.74 -15.62
C CYS A 72 6.55 -21.70 -14.47
N ARG A 73 7.28 -21.22 -13.45
CA ARG A 73 7.57 -22.01 -12.25
C ARG A 73 6.32 -22.33 -11.44
N HIS A 74 5.46 -21.35 -11.17
CA HIS A 74 4.26 -21.54 -10.33
C HIS A 74 3.14 -22.30 -11.04
N LEU A 75 3.06 -22.20 -12.37
CA LEU A 75 2.09 -22.92 -13.18
C LEU A 75 2.59 -24.29 -13.66
N GLU A 76 3.83 -24.67 -13.30
CA GLU A 76 4.51 -25.88 -13.80
C GLU A 76 4.44 -25.99 -15.33
N ALA A 77 4.53 -24.84 -16.02
CA ALA A 77 4.36 -24.78 -17.46
C ALA A 77 5.61 -25.35 -18.15
N THR A 78 5.41 -26.26 -19.10
CA THR A 78 6.47 -26.88 -19.89
C THR A 78 6.93 -26.03 -21.09
N GLY A 79 6.41 -24.82 -21.26
CA GLY A 79 6.72 -23.91 -22.37
C GLY A 79 6.84 -22.46 -21.93
N SER A 80 7.00 -21.54 -22.90
CA SER A 80 7.02 -20.10 -22.64
C SER A 80 5.61 -19.58 -22.31
N CYS A 81 5.54 -18.55 -21.48
CA CYS A 81 4.29 -17.84 -21.20
C CYS A 81 4.36 -16.44 -21.81
N GLU A 82 3.34 -16.03 -22.56
CA GLU A 82 3.27 -14.67 -23.09
C GLU A 82 2.74 -13.73 -22.01
N ILE A 83 3.42 -12.60 -21.80
CA ILE A 83 3.05 -11.61 -20.79
C ILE A 83 2.88 -10.25 -21.45
N ALA A 84 1.74 -9.62 -21.19
CA ALA A 84 1.48 -8.24 -21.60
C ALA A 84 0.99 -7.42 -20.40
N GLU A 85 1.57 -6.25 -20.19
CA GLU A 85 1.07 -5.28 -19.21
C GLU A 85 -0.33 -4.79 -19.62
N ARG A 86 -1.19 -4.57 -18.62
CA ARG A 86 -2.53 -4.01 -18.79
C ARG A 86 -2.59 -2.62 -18.17
N GLU A 87 -3.58 -1.85 -18.59
CA GLU A 87 -3.82 -0.52 -18.01
C GLU A 87 -4.04 -0.65 -16.49
N ASN A 88 -3.24 0.10 -15.73
CA ASN A 88 -3.23 0.04 -14.28
C ASN A 88 -4.20 1.10 -13.73
N LEU A 89 -5.18 0.66 -12.94
CA LEU A 89 -6.15 1.55 -12.30
C LEU A 89 -5.62 2.21 -11.02
N ALA A 90 -4.50 1.73 -10.48
CA ALA A 90 -3.92 2.22 -9.24
C ALA A 90 -2.40 2.22 -9.31
N GLU A 91 -1.77 3.31 -8.86
CA GLU A 91 -0.32 3.53 -8.94
C GLU A 91 0.49 2.53 -8.09
N SER A 92 -0.14 1.94 -7.07
CA SER A 92 0.52 1.01 -6.15
C SER A 92 0.46 -0.47 -6.54
N SER A 93 -0.07 -0.79 -7.73
CA SER A 93 -0.10 -2.15 -8.26
C SER A 93 -0.04 -2.18 -9.77
N LYS A 94 0.58 -3.21 -10.34
CA LYS A 94 0.58 -3.45 -11.79
C LYS A 94 -0.11 -4.75 -12.15
N CYS A 95 -0.90 -4.71 -13.22
CA CYS A 95 -1.66 -5.85 -13.73
C CYS A 95 -1.11 -6.30 -15.08
N TYR A 96 -1.02 -7.61 -15.26
CA TYR A 96 -0.54 -8.23 -16.49
C TYR A 96 -1.55 -9.29 -16.94
N SER A 97 -1.69 -9.48 -18.25
CA SER A 97 -2.30 -10.67 -18.80
C SER A 97 -1.23 -11.68 -19.16
N VAL A 98 -1.40 -12.90 -18.67
CA VAL A 98 -0.53 -14.03 -18.91
C VAL A 98 -1.27 -15.04 -19.77
N VAL A 99 -0.66 -15.49 -20.85
CA VAL A 99 -1.15 -16.62 -21.66
C VAL A 99 -0.14 -17.75 -21.55
N CYS A 100 -0.56 -18.89 -20.99
CA CYS A 100 0.32 -20.04 -20.83
C CYS A 100 -0.41 -21.36 -21.04
N GLY A 101 0.08 -22.18 -21.98
CA GLY A 101 -0.54 -23.45 -22.35
C GLY A 101 -2.01 -23.29 -22.80
N GLY A 102 -2.32 -22.22 -23.53
CA GLY A 102 -3.68 -21.89 -24.00
C GLY A 102 -4.64 -21.37 -22.91
N ARG A 103 -4.17 -21.17 -21.68
CA ARG A 103 -4.96 -20.62 -20.57
C ARG A 103 -4.58 -19.17 -20.31
N HIS A 104 -5.57 -18.37 -19.93
CA HIS A 104 -5.42 -16.95 -19.63
C HIS A 104 -5.48 -16.71 -18.12
N PHE A 105 -4.50 -15.98 -17.59
CA PHE A 105 -4.43 -15.63 -16.17
C PHE A 105 -4.21 -14.12 -16.00
N PRO A 106 -5.03 -13.44 -15.20
CA PRO A 106 -4.68 -12.12 -14.70
C PRO A 106 -3.62 -12.27 -13.61
N LEU A 107 -2.52 -11.53 -13.74
CA LEU A 107 -1.47 -11.45 -12.73
C LEU A 107 -1.44 -10.03 -12.16
N LYS A 108 -1.31 -9.91 -10.84
CA LYS A 108 -1.15 -8.63 -10.15
C LYS A 108 0.14 -8.62 -9.35
N THR A 109 0.90 -7.54 -9.49
CA THR A 109 2.05 -7.22 -8.65
C THR A 109 1.72 -5.99 -7.81
N VAL A 110 2.24 -5.92 -6.59
CA VAL A 110 1.95 -4.84 -5.64
C VAL A 110 3.26 -4.23 -5.19
N LEU A 111 3.30 -2.91 -5.00
CA LEU A 111 4.45 -2.24 -4.38
C LEU A 111 4.85 -2.93 -3.08
N PRO A 112 6.14 -2.87 -2.69
CA PRO A 112 6.64 -3.46 -1.45
C PRO A 112 6.20 -2.68 -0.18
N LEU A 113 4.98 -2.15 -0.19
CA LEU A 113 4.29 -1.53 0.94
C LEU A 113 3.38 -2.56 1.61
N ALA A 114 3.95 -3.33 2.55
CA ALA A 114 3.27 -4.46 3.20
C ALA A 114 2.58 -5.42 2.19
N PRO A 115 3.30 -5.89 1.15
CA PRO A 115 2.70 -6.58 0.00
C PRO A 115 1.92 -7.83 0.43
N LYS A 116 2.45 -8.59 1.40
CA LYS A 116 1.78 -9.78 1.94
C LYS A 116 0.43 -9.45 2.59
N ALA A 117 0.36 -8.41 3.42
CA ALA A 117 -0.88 -8.04 4.11
C ALA A 117 -1.95 -7.57 3.11
N ARG A 118 -1.55 -6.76 2.11
CA ARG A 118 -2.44 -6.31 1.04
C ARG A 118 -3.00 -7.48 0.22
N VAL A 119 -2.12 -8.34 -0.29
CA VAL A 119 -2.52 -9.50 -1.09
C VAL A 119 -3.39 -10.47 -0.28
N LEU A 120 -3.01 -10.79 0.96
CA LEU A 120 -3.83 -11.66 1.81
C LEU A 120 -5.21 -11.09 2.12
N SER A 121 -5.32 -9.78 2.34
CA SER A 121 -6.62 -9.12 2.54
C SER A 121 -7.50 -9.21 1.29
N GLU A 122 -6.92 -9.06 0.10
CA GLU A 122 -7.62 -9.21 -1.18
C GLU A 122 -8.11 -10.64 -1.38
N VAL A 123 -7.24 -11.64 -1.19
CA VAL A 123 -7.58 -13.07 -1.29
C VAL A 123 -8.66 -13.47 -0.28
N ALA A 124 -8.57 -12.97 0.96
CA ALA A 124 -9.56 -13.22 2.00
C ALA A 124 -10.93 -12.61 1.64
N THR A 125 -10.92 -11.38 1.10
CA THR A 125 -12.14 -10.70 0.64
C THR A 125 -12.78 -11.44 -0.53
N MET A 126 -11.99 -11.86 -1.53
CA MET A 126 -12.48 -12.67 -2.65
C MET A 126 -13.10 -13.98 -2.16
N SER A 127 -12.44 -14.65 -1.21
CA SER A 127 -12.95 -15.88 -0.59
C SER A 127 -14.26 -15.65 0.17
N PHE A 128 -14.38 -14.53 0.87
CA PHE A 128 -15.61 -14.13 1.55
C PHE A 128 -16.74 -13.88 0.54
N ILE A 129 -16.50 -13.08 -0.51
CA ILE A 129 -17.50 -12.77 -1.54
C ILE A 129 -17.95 -14.06 -2.25
N LYS A 130 -17.02 -14.94 -2.63
CA LYS A 130 -17.31 -16.22 -3.26
C LYS A 130 -18.22 -17.11 -2.43
N LYS A 131 -18.08 -17.08 -1.10
CA LYS A 131 -18.89 -17.88 -0.18
C LYS A 131 -20.28 -17.29 0.10
N ASN A 132 -20.41 -15.96 0.03
CA ASN A 132 -21.60 -15.25 0.49
C ASN A 132 -22.43 -14.63 -0.63
N THR A 133 -21.99 -14.74 -1.90
CA THR A 133 -22.68 -14.14 -3.04
C THR A 133 -22.61 -15.06 -4.26
N THR A 134 -23.49 -14.83 -5.23
CA THR A 134 -23.47 -15.52 -6.54
C THR A 134 -22.60 -14.79 -7.56
N ILE A 135 -21.92 -13.71 -7.16
CA ILE A 135 -21.10 -12.92 -8.06
C ILE A 135 -19.88 -13.76 -8.46
N PRO A 136 -19.57 -13.87 -9.78
CA PRO A 136 -18.39 -14.57 -10.21
C PRO A 136 -17.15 -13.85 -9.68
N THR A 137 -16.30 -14.60 -8.98
CA THR A 137 -15.04 -14.12 -8.41
C THR A 137 -13.88 -14.90 -9.00
N PRO A 138 -12.73 -14.24 -9.29
CA PRO A 138 -11.56 -14.95 -9.75
C PRO A 138 -11.10 -16.01 -8.75
N THR A 139 -10.49 -17.10 -9.25
CA THR A 139 -9.85 -18.11 -8.39
C THR A 139 -8.37 -17.82 -8.30
N VAL A 140 -7.86 -17.75 -7.07
CA VAL A 140 -6.45 -17.54 -6.77
C VAL A 140 -5.74 -18.88 -6.88
N ILE A 141 -4.70 -18.97 -7.71
CA ILE A 141 -4.00 -20.21 -8.03
C ILE A 141 -2.54 -20.24 -7.54
N ALA A 142 -1.98 -19.07 -7.20
CA ALA A 142 -0.64 -18.88 -6.66
C ALA A 142 -0.57 -17.58 -5.86
#